data_AF-F1TD48-F1
#
_entry.id   AF-F1TD48-F1
#
_cell.length_a   1.000
_cell.length_b   1.000
_cell.length_c   1.000
_cell.angle_alpha   90.00
_cell.angle_beta   90.00
_cell.angle_gamma   90.00
#
_symmetry.space_group_name_H-M   'P 1'
#
loop_
_entity.id
_entity.type
_entity.pdbx_description
1 polymer ?
#
loop_
_entity_poly.entity_id
_entity_poly.type
_entity_poly.pdbx_seq_one_letter_code
_entity_poly.pdbx_strand_id
1 'polypeptide(L)'
;MIKVAYFFTGKWYNFRIALTITNNVFFLTDVSSFEYGFLPVVTIYVFYITYPRFWLFVGTNIILDVVQAFIISPFIFEKFGLYRLNINRFEFFLVIFCIVPIIYYYQKWYDKVSGNISKT
;
A
#
# COMPACT_ATOMS: atom_id res chain seq x y z
N MET A 1 -8.94 -20.07 14.41
CA MET A 1 -8.10 -19.99 13.19
C MET A 1 -8.85 -20.37 11.90
N ILE A 2 -9.65 -21.43 11.85
CA ILE A 2 -10.37 -21.84 10.62
C ILE A 2 -11.51 -20.87 10.20
N LYS A 3 -12.11 -20.11 11.12
CA LYS A 3 -13.19 -19.14 10.78
C LYS A 3 -12.74 -17.92 9.97
N VAL A 4 -11.45 -17.53 10.03
CA VAL A 4 -10.92 -16.41 9.24
C VAL A 4 -10.76 -16.82 7.76
N ALA A 5 -10.39 -18.07 7.49
CA ALA A 5 -10.27 -18.58 6.12
C ALA A 5 -11.63 -18.67 5.39
N TYR A 6 -12.73 -18.95 6.12
CA TYR A 6 -14.09 -18.97 5.55
C TYR A 6 -14.61 -17.57 5.17
N PHE A 7 -14.15 -16.52 5.87
CA PHE A 7 -14.45 -15.13 5.50
C PHE A 7 -13.86 -14.76 4.12
N PHE A 8 -12.71 -15.33 3.76
CA PHE A 8 -12.04 -15.09 2.47
C PHE A 8 -12.51 -15.99 1.31
N THR A 9 -13.28 -17.06 1.56
CA THR A 9 -13.57 -18.09 0.53
C THR A 9 -15.05 -18.20 0.12
N GLY A 10 -15.99 -17.69 0.92
CA GLY A 10 -17.42 -17.98 0.74
C GLY A 10 -18.29 -16.99 -0.05
N LYS A 11 -17.81 -15.80 -0.43
CA LYS A 11 -18.67 -14.75 -1.03
C LYS A 11 -18.04 -13.94 -2.18
N TRP A 12 -17.27 -14.60 -3.04
CA TRP A 12 -16.58 -13.94 -4.17
C TRP A 12 -17.52 -13.20 -5.14
N TYR A 13 -18.76 -13.67 -5.34
CA TYR A 13 -19.74 -12.97 -6.18
C TYR A 13 -20.25 -11.66 -5.57
N ASN A 14 -20.45 -11.61 -4.24
CA ASN A 14 -20.87 -10.38 -3.56
C ASN A 14 -19.70 -9.40 -3.33
N PHE A 15 -18.46 -9.90 -3.27
CA PHE A 15 -17.27 -9.05 -3.18
C PHE A 15 -17.06 -8.23 -4.45
N ARG A 16 -17.32 -8.79 -5.64
CA ARG A 16 -17.34 -8.00 -6.88
C ARG A 16 -18.34 -6.85 -6.81
N ILE A 17 -19.54 -7.09 -6.25
CA ILE A 17 -20.59 -6.07 -6.14
C ILE A 17 -20.27 -5.04 -5.05
N ALA A 18 -19.62 -5.46 -3.94
CA ALA A 18 -19.19 -4.56 -2.87
C ALA A 18 -17.98 -3.68 -3.24
N LEU A 19 -17.16 -4.12 -4.20
CA LEU A 19 -16.03 -3.35 -4.75
C LEU A 19 -16.36 -2.60 -6.04
N THR A 20 -17.55 -2.76 -6.62
CA THR A 20 -17.99 -1.94 -7.74
C THR A 20 -18.29 -0.53 -7.22
N ILE A 21 -17.32 0.37 -7.37
CA ILE A 21 -17.49 1.78 -7.01
C ILE A 21 -18.39 2.43 -8.06
N THR A 22 -19.67 2.61 -7.76
CA THR A 22 -20.63 3.23 -8.67
C THR A 22 -20.41 4.74 -8.82
N ASN A 23 -19.83 5.38 -7.81
CA ASN A 23 -19.44 6.80 -7.81
C ASN A 23 -18.15 6.95 -7.01
N ASN A 24 -17.11 7.53 -7.63
CA ASN A 24 -15.85 7.88 -6.97
C ASN A 24 -15.61 9.38 -7.05
N VAL A 25 -14.73 9.92 -6.21
CA VAL A 25 -14.22 11.30 -6.41
C VAL A 25 -13.43 11.35 -7.72
N PHE A 26 -13.52 12.47 -8.45
CA PHE A 26 -13.09 12.57 -9.85
C PHE A 26 -11.63 12.14 -10.12
N PHE A 27 -10.75 12.18 -9.11
CA PHE A 27 -9.35 11.77 -9.21
C PHE A 27 -9.07 10.30 -8.81
N LEU A 28 -10.07 9.54 -8.33
CA LEU A 28 -9.94 8.12 -7.96
C LEU A 28 -10.75 7.19 -8.88
N THR A 29 -11.42 7.71 -9.90
CA THR A 29 -12.33 6.95 -10.77
C THR A 29 -11.66 5.76 -11.47
N ASP A 30 -10.36 5.88 -11.77
CA ASP A 30 -9.56 4.85 -12.45
C ASP A 30 -8.54 4.17 -11.52
N VAL A 31 -8.64 4.39 -10.21
CA VAL A 31 -7.72 3.85 -9.21
C VAL A 31 -8.37 2.67 -8.50
N SER A 32 -7.68 1.53 -8.47
CA SER A 32 -8.20 0.33 -7.81
C SER A 32 -8.36 0.57 -6.31
N SER A 33 -9.46 0.06 -5.74
CA SER A 33 -9.71 0.11 -4.30
C SER A 33 -8.64 -0.53 -3.44
N PHE A 34 -7.89 -1.44 -4.05
CA PHE A 34 -6.74 -2.06 -3.44
C PHE A 34 -5.61 -1.05 -3.17
N GLU A 35 -5.40 -0.07 -4.05
CA GLU A 35 -4.26 0.86 -3.96
C GLU A 35 -4.39 1.82 -2.79
N TYR A 36 -5.58 2.36 -2.52
CA TYR A 36 -5.80 3.26 -1.37
C TYR A 36 -6.18 2.52 -0.07
N GLY A 37 -6.41 1.20 -0.13
CA GLY A 37 -6.69 0.38 1.03
C GLY A 37 -5.46 -0.37 1.53
N PHE A 38 -4.96 -1.31 0.73
CA PHE A 38 -3.93 -2.25 1.16
C PHE A 38 -2.54 -1.61 1.24
N LEU A 39 -2.14 -0.86 0.21
CA LEU A 39 -0.80 -0.25 0.16
C LEU A 39 -0.53 0.66 1.37
N PRO A 40 -1.37 1.67 1.70
CA PRO A 40 -1.10 2.53 2.85
C PRO A 40 -1.14 1.77 4.18
N VAL A 41 -1.99 0.75 4.33
CA VAL A 41 -2.02 -0.08 5.54
C VAL A 41 -0.70 -0.83 5.73
N VAL A 42 -0.18 -1.46 4.68
CA VAL A 42 1.12 -2.15 4.74
C VAL A 42 2.23 -1.16 5.06
N THR A 43 2.26 0.00 4.40
CA THR A 43 3.27 1.04 4.68
C THR A 43 3.21 1.52 6.13
N ILE A 44 2.02 1.72 6.70
CA ILE A 44 1.85 2.10 8.12
C ILE A 44 2.36 1.02 9.05
N TYR A 45 2.09 -0.26 8.77
CA TYR A 45 2.61 -1.37 9.58
C TYR A 45 4.14 -1.45 9.56
N VAL A 46 4.74 -1.29 8.37
CA VAL A 46 6.21 -1.23 8.24
C VAL A 46 6.75 -0.03 9.00
N PHE A 47 6.09 1.11 8.89
CA PHE A 47 6.43 2.32 9.61
C PHE A 47 6.46 2.08 11.13
N TYR A 48 5.39 1.50 11.67
CA TYR A 48 5.26 1.19 13.10
C TYR A 48 6.39 0.31 13.64
N ILE A 49 6.87 -0.66 12.84
CA ILE A 49 7.92 -1.60 13.25
C ILE A 49 9.33 -1.00 13.11
N THR A 50 9.54 -0.14 12.11
CA THR A 50 10.90 0.27 11.71
C THR A 50 11.27 1.69 12.14
N TYR A 51 10.30 2.53 12.46
CA TYR A 51 10.54 3.86 13.02
C TYR A 51 11.19 3.78 14.43
N PRO A 52 12.16 4.65 14.79
CA PRO A 52 12.66 5.84 14.07
C PRO A 52 13.92 5.58 13.23
N ARG A 53 14.20 4.34 12.83
CA ARG A 53 15.44 4.01 12.09
C ARG A 53 15.23 4.21 10.58
N PHE A 54 15.63 5.38 10.07
CA PHE A 54 15.48 5.76 8.65
C PHE A 54 15.87 4.65 7.66
N TRP A 55 17.10 4.14 7.75
CA TRP A 55 17.61 3.14 6.80
C TRP A 55 16.87 1.80 6.89
N LEU A 56 16.38 1.44 8.08
CA LEU A 56 15.57 0.24 8.27
C LEU A 56 14.19 0.41 7.64
N PHE A 57 13.56 1.57 7.83
CA PHE A 57 12.28 1.91 7.21
C PHE A 57 12.37 1.94 5.69
N VAL A 58 13.34 2.68 5.15
CA VAL A 58 13.53 2.81 3.70
C VAL A 58 13.91 1.46 3.09
N GLY A 59 14.85 0.73 3.68
CA GLY A 59 15.25 -0.58 3.17
C GLY A 59 14.10 -1.59 3.16
N THR A 60 13.31 -1.64 4.23
CA THR A 60 12.14 -2.54 4.30
C THR A 60 11.08 -2.17 3.28
N ASN A 61 10.78 -0.88 3.10
CA ASN A 61 9.83 -0.45 2.07
C ASN A 61 10.33 -0.71 0.66
N ILE A 62 11.61 -0.46 0.35
CA ILE A 62 12.18 -0.79 -0.98
C ILE A 62 11.97 -2.27 -1.31
N ILE A 63 12.24 -3.17 -0.35
CA ILE A 63 12.05 -4.61 -0.56
C ILE A 63 10.57 -4.91 -0.86
N LEU A 64 9.66 -4.32 -0.09
CA LEU A 64 8.22 -4.51 -0.29
C LEU A 64 7.71 -3.90 -1.60
N ASP A 65 8.23 -2.74 -2.00
CA ASP A 65 7.90 -2.06 -3.25
C ASP A 65 8.40 -2.86 -4.46
N VAL A 66 9.59 -3.47 -4.37
CA VAL A 66 10.08 -4.41 -5.39
C VAL A 66 9.17 -5.64 -5.48
N VAL A 67 8.81 -6.22 -4.35
CA VAL A 67 7.88 -7.37 -4.31
C VAL A 67 6.52 -6.98 -4.90
N GLN A 68 6.00 -5.81 -4.54
CA GLN A 68 4.73 -5.29 -5.04
C GLN A 68 4.77 -5.07 -6.55
N ALA A 69 5.78 -4.36 -7.07
CA ALA A 69 5.86 -3.98 -8.48
C ALA A 69 6.19 -5.16 -9.42
N PHE A 70 7.05 -6.08 -8.99
CA PHE A 70 7.57 -7.15 -9.86
C PHE A 70 6.97 -8.52 -9.60
N ILE A 71 6.40 -8.77 -8.42
CA ILE A 71 5.80 -10.08 -8.07
C ILE A 71 4.29 -9.94 -7.93
N ILE A 72 3.81 -9.12 -7.00
CA ILE A 72 2.37 -9.08 -6.67
C ILE A 72 1.56 -8.48 -7.84
N SER A 73 2.03 -7.36 -8.42
CA SER A 73 1.36 -6.71 -9.56
C SER A 73 1.13 -7.65 -10.75
N PRO A 74 2.18 -8.23 -11.39
CA PRO A 74 1.98 -9.04 -12.58
C PRO A 74 1.34 -10.41 -12.28
N PHE A 75 1.73 -11.09 -11.20
CA PHE A 75 1.31 -12.47 -10.96
C PHE A 75 -0.04 -12.59 -10.24
N ILE A 76 -0.43 -11.57 -9.48
CA ILE A 76 -1.68 -11.56 -8.72
C ILE A 76 -2.62 -10.52 -9.34
N PHE A 77 -2.31 -9.23 -9.28
CA PHE A 77 -3.31 -8.21 -9.61
C PHE A 77 -3.70 -8.16 -11.08
N GLU A 78 -2.73 -8.11 -11.99
CA GLU A 78 -2.99 -8.10 -13.43
C GLU A 78 -3.61 -9.43 -13.88
N LYS A 79 -3.13 -10.55 -13.34
CA LYS A 79 -3.65 -11.90 -13.67
C LYS A 79 -5.10 -12.11 -13.23
N PHE A 80 -5.49 -11.59 -12.06
CA PHE A 80 -6.86 -11.65 -11.56
C PHE A 80 -7.75 -10.49 -12.06
N GLY A 81 -7.19 -9.57 -12.87
CA GLY A 81 -7.92 -8.43 -13.43
C GLY A 81 -8.35 -7.39 -12.40
N LEU A 82 -7.58 -7.24 -11.31
CA LEU A 82 -7.86 -6.30 -10.22
C LEU A 82 -7.43 -4.86 -10.54
N TYR A 83 -6.42 -4.70 -11.39
CA TYR A 83 -6.11 -3.45 -12.09
C TYR A 83 -5.24 -3.74 -13.33
N ARG A 84 -5.08 -2.73 -14.19
CA ARG A 84 -4.13 -2.76 -15.31
C ARG A 84 -3.21 -1.56 -15.21
N LEU A 85 -1.89 -1.79 -15.20
CA LEU A 85 -0.93 -0.70 -15.27
C LEU A 85 -0.81 -0.23 -16.72
N ASN A 86 -0.95 1.07 -16.93
CA ASN A 86 -0.66 1.73 -18.20
C ASN A 86 0.78 2.26 -18.27
N ILE A 87 1.57 2.03 -17.22
CA ILE A 87 2.97 2.44 -17.07
C ILE A 87 3.86 1.22 -16.95
N ASN A 88 5.15 1.36 -17.24
CA ASN A 88 6.09 0.27 -17.07
C ASN A 88 6.23 -0.07 -15.57
N ARG A 89 6.49 -1.34 -15.24
CA ARG A 89 6.68 -1.82 -13.86
C ARG A 89 7.80 -1.07 -13.13
N PHE A 90 8.85 -0.70 -13.85
CA PHE A 90 9.93 0.12 -13.27
C PHE A 90 9.46 1.54 -12.94
N GLU A 91 8.63 2.15 -13.79
CA GLU A 91 8.03 3.46 -13.52
C GLU A 91 7.08 3.39 -12.31
N PHE A 92 6.26 2.34 -12.25
CA PHE A 92 5.40 2.08 -11.09
C PHE A 92 6.21 1.95 -9.79
N PHE A 93 7.30 1.17 -9.83
CA PHE A 93 8.23 1.05 -8.71
C PHE A 93 8.82 2.41 -8.30
N LEU A 94 9.28 3.23 -9.25
CA LEU A 94 9.84 4.55 -8.95
C LEU A 94 8.81 5.47 -8.30
N VAL A 95 7.55 5.42 -8.74
CA VAL A 95 6.46 6.23 -8.15
C VAL A 95 6.26 5.87 -6.69
N ILE A 96 6.06 4.58 -6.37
CA ILE A 96 5.84 4.15 -4.99
C ILE A 96 7.09 4.37 -4.12
N PHE A 97 8.28 4.13 -4.67
CA PHE A 97 9.55 4.35 -4.00
C PHE A 97 9.77 5.82 -3.60
N CYS A 98 9.42 6.78 -4.47
CA CYS A 98 9.58 8.20 -4.19
C CYS A 98 8.69 8.68 -3.02
N ILE A 99 7.58 8.00 -2.76
CA ILE A 99 6.63 8.38 -1.69
C ILE A 99 7.17 8.00 -0.31
N VAL A 100 7.91 6.89 -0.21
CA VAL A 100 8.47 6.37 1.06
C VAL A 100 9.28 7.42 1.85
N PRO A 101 10.31 8.07 1.29
CA PRO A 101 11.08 9.06 2.03
C PRO A 101 10.23 10.28 2.42
N ILE A 102 9.24 10.67 1.60
CA ILE A 102 8.33 11.79 1.89
C ILE A 102 7.53 11.48 3.16
N ILE A 103 6.96 10.27 3.27
CA ILE A 103 6.21 9.83 4.47
C ILE A 103 7.10 9.87 5.70
N TYR A 104 8.35 9.41 5.60
CA TYR A 104 9.28 9.42 6.73
C TYR A 104 9.60 10.83 7.23
N TYR A 105 9.93 11.75 6.31
CA TYR A 105 10.24 13.12 6.70
C TYR A 105 9.00 13.85 7.21
N TYR A 106 7.83 13.56 6.66
CA TYR A 106 6.56 14.08 7.17
C TYR A 106 6.33 13.66 8.63
N GLN A 107 6.48 12.36 8.95
CA GLN A 107 6.33 11.90 10.34
C GLN A 107 7.37 12.54 11.26
N LYS A 108 8.64 12.60 10.83
CA LYS A 108 9.70 13.23 11.62
C LYS A 108 9.42 14.70 11.91
N TRP A 109 8.87 15.42 10.94
CA TRP A 109 8.42 16.80 11.12
C TRP A 109 7.23 16.87 12.09
N TYR A 110 6.26 15.96 11.96
CA TYR A 110 5.09 15.88 12.84
C TYR A 110 5.50 15.63 14.31
N ASP A 111 6.42 14.70 14.55
CA ASP A 111 6.93 14.41 15.91
C ASP A 111 7.65 15.62 16.52
N LYS A 112 8.40 16.37 15.70
CA LYS A 112 9.07 17.61 16.13
C LYS A 112 8.06 18.69 16.51
N VAL A 113 7.00 18.87 15.72
CA VAL A 113 5.96 19.89 15.98
C VAL A 113 5.06 19.49 17.15
N SER A 114 4.74 18.20 17.30
CA SER A 114 3.88 17.67 18.36
C SER A 114 4.57 17.55 19.72
N GLY A 115 5.87 17.84 19.82
CA GLY A 115 6.62 17.76 21.08
C GLY A 115 6.87 16.34 21.58
N ASN A 116 6.63 15.31 20.75
CA ASN A 116 6.83 13.89 21.08
C ASN A 116 8.31 13.46 21.07
N ILE A 117 9.23 14.38 21.36
CA ILE A 117 10.68 14.19 21.25
C ILE A 117 11.24 13.31 22.41
N SER A 118 10.46 13.01 23.45
CA SER A 118 10.98 12.41 24.71
C SER A 118 10.82 10.90 24.89
N LYS A 119 10.36 10.13 23.89
CA LYS A 119 10.11 8.67 24.06
C LYS A 119 10.63 7.77 22.94
N THR A 120 11.76 8.09 22.32
CA THR A 120 12.46 7.19 21.40
C THR A 120 13.95 7.25 21.59
#